data_AF-A0A956ELC5-F1
#
_entry.id   AF-A0A956ELC5-F1
#
_cell.length_a   1.000
_cell.length_b   1.000
_cell.length_c   1.000
_cell.angle_alpha   90.00
_cell.angle_beta   90.00
_cell.angle_gamma   90.00
#
_symmetry.space_group_name_H-M   'P 1'
#
loop_
_entity.id
_entity.type
_entity.pdbx_description
1 polymer ?
#
loop_
_entity_poly.entity_id
_entity_poly.type
_entity_poly.pdbx_seq_one_letter_code
_entity_poly.pdbx_strand_id
1 'polypeptide(L)'
;MDPSDLLRGLLRPRSVGEALAPGLRWIGVSSDVGLRLRVELAGEPLWIDVQPLAEARRYAARSRRLAFTYRTEGGRRELDGRAARSACEAIAALASANEDAL
;
A
#
# COMPACT_ATOMS: atom_id res chain seq x y z
N MET A 1 -1.58 -5.91 -19.66
CA MET A 1 -1.90 -6.25 -18.27
C MET A 1 -2.55 -5.02 -17.65
N ASP A 2 -3.71 -5.17 -17.01
CA ASP A 2 -4.36 -4.06 -16.31
C ASP A 2 -3.44 -3.63 -15.14
N PRO A 3 -3.12 -2.34 -14.97
CA PRO A 3 -2.35 -1.86 -13.82
C PRO A 3 -2.95 -2.30 -12.47
N SER A 4 -4.27 -2.49 -12.43
CA SER A 4 -5.01 -2.98 -11.26
C SER A 4 -4.71 -4.45 -10.94
N ASP A 5 -4.47 -5.28 -11.95
CA ASP A 5 -4.11 -6.69 -11.76
C ASP A 5 -2.70 -6.82 -11.17
N LEU A 6 -1.76 -5.99 -11.64
CA LEU A 6 -0.41 -5.91 -11.07
C LEU A 6 -0.48 -5.53 -9.59
N LEU A 7 -1.28 -4.51 -9.24
CA LEU A 7 -1.46 -4.08 -7.86
C LEU A 7 -2.08 -5.15 -6.96
N ARG A 8 -3.08 -5.89 -7.45
CA ARG A 8 -3.65 -7.03 -6.72
C ARG A 8 -2.63 -8.14 -6.55
N GLY A 9 -1.81 -8.37 -7.56
CA GLY A 9 -0.71 -9.33 -7.56
C GLY A 9 0.26 -9.14 -6.39
N LEU A 10 0.58 -7.90 -6.04
CA LEU A 10 1.50 -7.56 -4.95
C LEU A 10 1.05 -8.09 -3.59
N LEU A 11 -0.25 -8.24 -3.37
CA LEU A 11 -0.83 -8.68 -2.09
C LEU A 11 -1.32 -10.13 -2.10
N ARG A 12 -1.10 -10.89 -3.18
CA ARG A 12 -1.52 -12.30 -3.22
C ARG A 12 -0.84 -13.13 -2.12
N PRO A 13 -1.49 -14.19 -1.61
CA PRO A 13 -2.81 -14.72 -1.98
C PRO A 13 -3.99 -14.02 -1.28
N ARG A 14 -3.78 -12.85 -0.67
CA ARG A 14 -4.81 -12.18 0.14
C ARG A 14 -6.00 -11.75 -0.70
N SER A 15 -7.15 -11.59 -0.05
CA SER A 15 -8.37 -11.06 -0.65
C SER A 15 -8.73 -9.67 -0.09
N VAL A 16 -9.53 -8.91 -0.83
CA VAL A 16 -10.14 -7.68 -0.32
C VAL A 16 -10.96 -8.01 0.93
N GLY A 17 -10.81 -7.19 1.97
CA GLY A 17 -11.41 -7.38 3.29
C GLY A 17 -10.54 -8.16 4.26
N GLU A 18 -9.44 -8.77 3.81
CA GLU A 18 -8.55 -9.55 4.66
C GLU A 18 -7.56 -8.67 5.43
N ALA A 19 -7.20 -9.12 6.64
CA ALA A 19 -6.19 -8.48 7.46
C ALA A 19 -4.79 -8.69 6.84
N LEU A 20 -4.06 -7.58 6.65
CA LEU A 20 -2.67 -7.59 6.19
C LEU A 20 -1.68 -7.56 7.35
N ALA A 21 -2.06 -6.88 8.43
CA ALA A 21 -1.33 -6.77 9.70
C ALA A 21 -2.33 -6.43 10.83
N PRO A 22 -1.94 -6.47 12.11
CA PRO A 22 -2.82 -6.05 13.20
C PRO A 22 -3.36 -4.62 12.98
N GLY A 23 -4.69 -4.50 12.92
CA GLY A 23 -5.36 -3.21 12.66
C GLY A 23 -5.27 -2.70 11.22
N LEU A 24 -4.68 -3.45 10.28
CA LEU A 24 -4.55 -3.08 8.87
C LEU A 24 -5.29 -4.08 7.97
N ARG A 25 -6.21 -3.57 7.15
CA ARG A 25 -7.05 -4.38 6.25
C ARG A 25 -6.96 -3.91 4.81
N TRP A 26 -6.93 -4.83 3.86
CA TRP A 26 -6.96 -4.48 2.44
C TRP A 26 -8.39 -4.12 1.98
N ILE A 27 -8.58 -2.99 1.32
CA ILE A 27 -9.89 -2.54 0.82
C ILE A 27 -9.96 -2.57 -0.71
N GLY A 28 -8.86 -2.28 -1.40
CA GLY A 28 -8.85 -2.34 -2.87
C GLY A 28 -7.63 -1.71 -3.51
N VAL A 29 -7.75 -1.43 -4.80
CA VAL A 29 -6.72 -0.79 -5.63
C VAL A 29 -7.39 0.31 -6.46
N SER A 30 -6.63 1.34 -6.83
CA SER A 30 -7.05 2.35 -7.80
C SER A 30 -5.87 2.69 -8.70
N SER A 31 -6.17 2.89 -9.98
CA SER A 31 -5.23 3.32 -11.02
C SER A 31 -5.65 4.67 -11.65
N ASP A 32 -6.76 5.26 -11.20
CA ASP A 32 -7.38 6.46 -11.79
C ASP A 32 -6.50 7.71 -11.66
N VAL A 33 -5.68 7.78 -10.59
CA VAL A 33 -4.76 8.89 -10.32
C VAL A 33 -3.43 8.33 -9.80
N GLY A 34 -2.82 7.45 -10.60
CA GLY A 34 -1.61 6.70 -10.25
C GLY A 34 -1.91 5.39 -9.53
N LEU A 35 -0.87 4.58 -9.30
CA LEU A 35 -1.00 3.25 -8.71
C LEU A 35 -1.18 3.35 -7.20
N ARG A 36 -2.33 2.93 -6.69
CA ARG A 36 -2.68 3.06 -5.27
C ARG A 36 -3.31 1.81 -4.70
N LEU A 37 -2.99 1.54 -3.45
CA LEU A 37 -3.70 0.58 -2.60
C LEU A 37 -4.60 1.35 -1.65
N ARG A 38 -5.86 0.90 -1.52
CA ARG A 38 -6.76 1.35 -0.46
C ARG A 38 -6.68 0.36 0.70
N VAL A 39 -6.40 0.85 1.88
CA VAL A 39 -6.40 0.06 3.11
C VAL A 39 -7.22 0.76 4.19
N GLU A 40 -7.58 0.02 5.21
CA GLU A 40 -8.16 0.55 6.44
C GLU A 40 -7.16 0.30 7.57
N LEU A 41 -6.80 1.38 8.28
CA LEU A 41 -5.91 1.35 9.43
C LEU A 41 -6.68 1.82 10.66
N ALA A 42 -6.87 0.93 11.64
CA ALA A 42 -7.64 1.20 12.86
C ALA A 42 -9.05 1.76 12.59
N GLY A 43 -9.72 1.27 11.53
CA GLY A 43 -11.06 1.71 11.12
C GLY A 43 -11.07 2.96 10.23
N GLU A 44 -9.91 3.52 9.89
CA GLU A 44 -9.79 4.72 9.07
C GLU A 44 -9.24 4.42 7.67
N PRO A 45 -9.84 4.97 6.60
CA PRO A 45 -9.36 4.75 5.25
C PRO A 45 -8.01 5.44 5.02
N LEU A 46 -7.08 4.70 4.43
CA LEU A 46 -5.74 5.15 4.10
C LEU A 46 -5.40 4.79 2.66
N TRP A 47 -4.88 5.77 1.93
CA TRP A 47 -4.32 5.52 0.61
C TRP A 47 -2.83 5.30 0.71
N ILE A 48 -2.34 4.28 0.01
CA ILE A 48 -0.92 3.99 -0.12
C ILE A 48 -0.57 4.09 -1.60
N ASP A 49 0.15 5.16 -1.92
CA ASP A 49 0.74 5.40 -3.23
C ASP A 49 1.87 4.37 -3.47
N VAL A 50 1.85 3.71 -4.63
CA VAL A 50 2.84 2.74 -5.09
C VAL A 50 3.57 3.34 -6.28
N GLN A 51 4.90 3.33 -6.25
CA GLN A 51 5.73 3.90 -7.32
C GLN A 51 7.01 3.07 -7.51
N PRO A 52 7.68 3.16 -8.68
CA PRO A 52 8.99 2.57 -8.88
C PRO A 52 10.00 3.07 -7.83
N LEU A 53 10.87 2.19 -7.35
CA LEU A 53 11.87 2.54 -6.34
C LEU A 53 12.80 3.68 -6.81
N ALA A 54 13.07 3.79 -8.12
CA ALA A 54 13.86 4.86 -8.71
C ALA A 54 13.25 6.26 -8.51
N GLU A 55 11.94 6.35 -8.31
CA GLU A 55 11.20 7.61 -8.09
C GLU A 55 10.90 7.86 -6.60
N ALA A 56 11.40 6.98 -5.73
CA ALA A 56 11.02 6.97 -4.32
C ALA A 56 11.55 8.17 -3.55
N ARG A 57 10.67 8.75 -2.71
CA ARG A 57 11.08 9.70 -1.67
C ARG A 57 11.91 8.99 -0.59
N ARG A 58 12.82 9.73 0.07
CA ARG A 58 13.73 9.18 1.10
C ARG A 58 13.02 8.50 2.29
N TYR A 59 11.77 8.87 2.55
CA TYR A 59 10.96 8.38 3.66
C TYR A 59 9.95 7.29 3.27
N ALA A 60 9.91 6.89 1.99
CA ALA A 60 9.03 5.84 1.54
C ALA A 60 9.46 4.49 2.13
N ALA A 61 8.48 3.65 2.50
CA ALA A 61 8.76 2.24 2.72
C ALA A 61 9.13 1.59 1.38
N ARG A 62 10.01 0.59 1.40
CA ARG A 62 10.62 0.05 0.18
C ARG A 62 10.53 -1.46 0.15
N SER A 63 10.22 -1.97 -1.04
CA SER A 63 10.45 -3.36 -1.42
C SER A 63 11.64 -3.44 -2.39
N ARG A 64 11.79 -4.53 -3.14
CA ARG A 64 12.89 -4.70 -4.09
C ARG A 64 12.82 -3.73 -5.25
N ARG A 65 11.63 -3.52 -5.82
CA ARG A 65 11.45 -2.70 -7.03
C ARG A 65 10.48 -1.54 -6.83
N LEU A 66 9.75 -1.51 -5.72
CA LEU A 66 8.70 -0.53 -5.47
C LEU A 66 8.94 0.26 -4.18
N ALA A 67 8.26 1.39 -4.09
CA ALA A 67 8.20 2.22 -2.92
C ALA A 67 6.76 2.60 -2.58
N PHE A 68 6.49 2.71 -1.29
CA PHE A 68 5.15 2.85 -0.71
C PHE A 68 5.11 4.09 0.19
N THR A 69 4.17 4.98 -0.06
CA THR A 69 3.95 6.19 0.76
C THR A 69 2.48 6.36 1.08
N TYR A 70 2.17 6.81 2.29
CA TYR A 70 0.78 6.99 2.71
C TYR A 70 0.25 8.39 2.38
N ARG A 71 -1.07 8.47 2.23
CA ARG A 71 -1.83 9.72 2.06
C ARG A 71 -3.20 9.59 2.74
N THR A 72 -3.59 10.61 3.50
CA THR A 72 -4.93 10.68 4.11
C THR A 72 -5.98 11.08 3.09
N GLU A 73 -7.18 10.52 3.21
CA GLU A 73 -8.31 10.91 2.37
C GLU A 73 -8.76 12.33 2.73
N GLY A 74 -8.62 13.26 1.77
CA GLY A 74 -9.08 14.66 1.92
C GLY A 74 -8.30 15.53 2.90
N GLY A 75 -7.21 15.06 3.52
CA GLY A 75 -6.36 15.87 4.41
C GLY A 75 -7.01 16.31 5.73
N ARG A 76 -8.23 15.86 6.03
CA ARG A 76 -9.05 16.37 7.15
C ARG A 76 -8.82 15.68 8.50
N ARG A 77 -8.13 14.54 8.53
CA ARG A 77 -7.85 13.80 9.77
C ARG A 77 -6.35 13.73 10.02
N GLU A 78 -5.97 14.05 11.26
CA GLU A 78 -4.65 13.70 11.79
C GLU A 78 -4.56 12.19 11.85
N LEU A 79 -3.68 11.66 11.01
CA LEU A 79 -3.31 10.26 11.00
C LEU A 79 -2.02 10.14 11.80
N ASP A 80 -1.93 9.19 12.73
CA ASP A 80 -0.68 8.90 13.41
C ASP A 80 0.36 8.48 12.36
N GLY A 81 1.34 9.37 12.11
CA GLY A 81 2.37 9.15 11.10
C GLY A 81 3.22 7.91 11.36
N ARG A 82 3.38 7.49 12.62
CA ARG A 82 4.08 6.24 12.95
C ARG A 82 3.25 5.03 12.53
N ALA A 83 1.95 5.03 12.84
CA ALA A 83 1.06 3.95 12.45
C ALA A 83 0.94 3.85 10.92
N ALA A 84 0.81 4.98 10.24
CA ALA A 84 0.74 5.06 8.79
C ALA A 84 2.01 4.55 8.11
N ARG A 85 3.16 4.92 8.64
CA ARG A 85 4.45 4.41 8.17
C ARG A 85 4.58 2.91 8.38
N SER A 86 4.20 2.42 9.56
CA SER A 86 4.18 0.98 9.87
C SER A 86 3.30 0.20 8.88
N ALA A 87 2.15 0.76 8.50
CA ALA A 87 1.30 0.17 7.47
C ALA A 87 2.00 0.08 6.09
N CYS A 88 2.70 1.14 5.67
CA CYS A 88 3.51 1.09 4.44
C CYS A 88 4.62 0.04 4.51
N GLU A 89 5.30 -0.09 5.66
CA GLU A 89 6.36 -1.08 5.87
C GLU A 89 5.82 -2.52 5.81
N ALA A 90 4.66 -2.77 6.41
CA ALA A 90 3.99 -4.07 6.33
C ALA A 90 3.62 -4.45 4.89
N ILE A 91 3.07 -3.51 4.12
CA ILE A 91 2.75 -3.73 2.71
C ILE A 91 4.00 -3.95 1.87
N ALA A 92 5.06 -3.18 2.10
CA ALA A 92 6.31 -3.34 1.38
C ALA A 92 6.91 -4.74 1.61
N ALA A 93 6.84 -5.26 2.83
CA ALA A 93 7.29 -6.61 3.15
C ALA A 93 6.46 -7.68 2.42
N LEU A 94 5.13 -7.53 2.38
CA LEU A 94 4.24 -8.43 1.65
C LEU A 94 4.51 -8.39 0.14
N ALA A 95 4.61 -7.19 -0.44
CA ALA A 95 4.90 -6.98 -1.85
C ALA A 95 6.26 -7.57 -2.25
N SER A 96 7.28 -7.37 -1.42
CA SER A 96 8.63 -7.90 -1.66
C SER A 96 8.66 -9.43 -1.80
N ALA A 97 7.73 -10.16 -1.16
CA ALA A 97 7.61 -11.61 -1.29
C ALA A 97 6.96 -12.04 -2.61
N ASN A 98 6.14 -11.17 -3.22
CA ASN A 98 5.36 -11.46 -4.42
C ASN A 98 5.94 -10.84 -5.70
N GLU A 99 6.83 -9.85 -5.59
CA GLU A 99 7.39 -9.11 -6.72
C GLU A 99 8.12 -9.97 -7.75
N ASP A 100 8.74 -11.08 -7.34
CA ASP A 100 9.43 -11.98 -8.26
C ASP A 100 8.47 -12.86 -9.08
N ALA A 101 7.20 -12.95 -8.66
CA ALA A 101 6.16 -13.76 -9.28
C ALA A 101 5.22 -12.96 -10.21
N LEU A 102 5.50 -11.66 -10.41
CA LEU A 102 4.69 -10.73 -11.21
C LEU A 102 5.36 -10.34 -12.53
#